data_AF-A0A661ZBV5-F1
#
_entry.id   AF-A0A661ZBV5-F1
#
_cell.length_a   1.000
_cell.length_b   1.000
_cell.length_c   1.000
_cell.angle_alpha   90.00
_cell.angle_beta   90.00
_cell.angle_gamma   90.00
#
_symmetry.space_group_name_H-M   'P 1'
#
loop_
_entity.id
_entity.type
_entity.pdbx_description
1 polymer ?
#
loop_
_entity_poly.entity_id
_entity_poly.type
_entity_poly.pdbx_seq_one_letter_code
_entity_poly.pdbx_strand_id
1 'polypeptide(L)'
;MKHWINRNFGKPYTATGAKLKTEIYSATTLKSTTEYCGAFVYEDNKLSYINIPGGRIVNNQSSINDYQYNLTDHLGNVRVTFTKNETTGDAEIIQEDHYYPFGMRMNGQHYTNT
;
A
#
# COMPACT_ATOMS: atom_id res chain seq x y z
N MET A 1 -8.57 -44.74 -8.78
CA MET A 1 -7.26 -44.05 -8.68
C MET A 1 -7.43 -42.61 -9.11
N LYS A 2 -6.83 -41.68 -8.35
CA LYS A 2 -6.64 -40.23 -8.62
C LYS A 2 -7.92 -39.39 -8.80
N HIS A 3 -8.05 -38.18 -8.27
CA HIS A 3 -7.24 -37.37 -7.36
C HIS A 3 -8.15 -36.16 -7.07
N TRP A 4 -8.63 -35.97 -5.84
CA TRP A 4 -9.34 -34.74 -5.47
C TRP A 4 -8.27 -33.66 -5.28
N ILE A 5 -8.25 -32.66 -6.15
CA ILE A 5 -7.40 -31.48 -5.99
C ILE A 5 -7.99 -30.68 -4.82
N ASN A 6 -7.30 -30.70 -3.69
CA ASN A 6 -7.70 -29.94 -2.51
C ASN A 6 -7.31 -28.46 -2.72
N ARG A 7 -8.17 -27.67 -3.37
CA ARG A 7 -7.98 -26.22 -3.48
C ARG A 7 -8.41 -25.57 -2.15
N ASN A 8 -7.43 -25.37 -1.27
CA ASN A 8 -7.60 -24.54 -0.08
C ASN A 8 -7.81 -23.09 -0.52
N PHE A 9 -9.06 -22.65 -0.66
CA PHE A 9 -9.37 -21.22 -0.72
C PHE A 9 -9.32 -20.68 0.71
N GLY A 10 -8.13 -20.24 1.16
CA GLY A 10 -8.05 -19.38 2.34
C GLY A 10 -8.95 -18.17 2.10
N LYS A 11 -9.90 -17.91 3.01
CA LYS A 11 -10.85 -16.81 2.82
C LYS A 11 -10.06 -15.49 2.75
N PRO A 12 -10.31 -14.60 1.76
CA PRO A 12 -9.58 -13.35 1.64
C PRO A 12 -9.99 -12.30 2.68
N TYR A 13 -10.87 -12.65 3.62
CA TYR A 13 -11.36 -11.78 4.68
C TYR A 13 -11.49 -12.53 6.01
N THR A 14 -11.35 -11.80 7.12
CA THR A 14 -11.69 -12.27 8.47
C THR A 14 -13.21 -12.42 8.65
N ALA A 15 -13.64 -13.06 9.74
CA ALA A 15 -15.06 -13.12 10.12
C ALA A 15 -15.68 -11.73 10.38
N THR A 16 -14.86 -10.72 10.68
CA THR A 16 -15.29 -9.32 10.89
C THR A 16 -15.24 -8.48 9.60
N GLY A 17 -14.89 -9.08 8.46
CA GLY A 17 -14.83 -8.40 7.17
C GLY A 17 -13.52 -7.67 6.86
N ALA A 18 -12.49 -7.81 7.69
CA ALA A 18 -11.17 -7.23 7.41
C ALA A 18 -10.49 -8.00 6.27
N LYS A 19 -9.93 -7.29 5.30
CA LYS A 19 -9.24 -7.88 4.14
C LYS A 19 -7.93 -8.52 4.57
N LEU A 20 -7.67 -9.74 4.08
CA LEU A 20 -6.47 -10.55 4.35
C LEU A 20 -5.64 -10.78 3.09
N LYS A 21 -6.26 -10.80 1.91
CA LYS A 21 -5.55 -11.10 0.65
C LYS A 21 -6.14 -10.38 -0.56
N THR A 22 -5.28 -9.95 -1.47
CA THR A 22 -5.61 -9.56 -2.85
C THR A 22 -4.78 -10.41 -3.81
N GLU A 23 -5.39 -10.87 -4.89
CA GLU A 23 -4.69 -11.52 -5.99
C GLU A 23 -5.06 -10.79 -7.29
N ILE A 24 -4.06 -10.36 -8.05
CA ILE A 24 -4.25 -9.71 -9.34
C ILE A 24 -3.93 -10.74 -10.42
N TYR A 25 -4.86 -10.95 -11.34
CA TYR A 25 -4.71 -11.89 -12.45
C TYR A 25 -4.70 -11.15 -13.78
N SER A 26 -3.90 -11.64 -14.72
CA SER A 26 -4.01 -11.30 -16.14
C SER A 26 -4.56 -12.54 -16.85
N ALA A 27 -5.80 -12.45 -17.33
CA ALA A 27 -6.59 -13.61 -17.72
C ALA A 27 -6.63 -14.67 -16.60
N THR A 28 -5.98 -15.82 -16.79
CA THR A 28 -5.92 -16.92 -15.80
C THR A 28 -4.59 -16.99 -15.05
N THR A 29 -3.64 -16.12 -15.37
CA THR A 29 -2.29 -16.13 -14.79
C THR A 29 -2.23 -15.17 -13.61
N LEU A 30 -1.88 -15.69 -12.43
CA LEU A 30 -1.60 -14.87 -11.24
C LEU A 30 -0.41 -13.94 -11.52
N LYS A 31 -0.60 -12.64 -11.29
CA LYS A 31 0.42 -11.60 -11.52
C LYS A 31 1.04 -11.09 -10.24
N SER A 32 0.24 -10.87 -9.22
CA SER A 32 0.73 -10.47 -7.91
C SER A 32 -0.22 -10.89 -6.81
N THR A 33 0.34 -11.09 -5.63
CA THR A 33 -0.40 -11.35 -4.39
C THR A 33 -0.05 -10.29 -3.36
N THR A 34 -1.05 -9.70 -2.73
CA THR A 34 -0.87 -8.83 -1.55
C THR A 34 -1.54 -9.47 -0.34
N GLU A 35 -0.80 -9.64 0.74
CA GLU A 35 -1.30 -10.20 2.01
C GLU A 35 -1.26 -9.15 3.11
N TYR A 36 -2.31 -9.10 3.91
CA TYR A 36 -2.49 -8.13 4.99
C TYR A 36 -2.45 -8.85 6.34
N CYS A 37 -1.47 -8.52 7.17
CA CYS A 37 -1.29 -9.07 8.51
C CYS A 37 -1.22 -7.94 9.53
N GLY A 38 -2.39 -7.44 9.97
CA GLY A 38 -2.45 -6.27 10.83
C GLY A 38 -1.85 -5.04 10.14
N ALA A 39 -0.82 -4.45 10.75
CA ALA A 39 -0.10 -3.30 10.18
C ALA A 39 0.85 -3.68 9.03
N PHE A 40 1.23 -4.96 8.91
CA PHE A 40 2.23 -5.43 7.96
C PHE A 40 1.57 -5.81 6.64
N VAL A 41 2.11 -5.29 5.54
CA VAL A 41 1.66 -5.60 4.18
C VAL A 41 2.77 -6.31 3.42
N TYR A 42 2.42 -7.46 2.85
CA TYR A 42 3.33 -8.27 2.07
C TYR A 42 2.90 -8.27 0.61
N GLU A 43 3.85 -8.12 -0.31
CA GLU A 43 3.65 -8.27 -1.74
C GLU A 43 4.53 -9.42 -2.21
N ASP A 44 3.93 -10.43 -2.84
CA ASP A 44 4.59 -11.65 -3.31
C ASP A 44 5.50 -12.30 -2.25
N ASN A 45 4.94 -12.46 -1.04
CA ASN A 45 5.58 -13.01 0.17
C ASN A 45 6.77 -12.20 0.71
N LYS A 46 6.96 -10.96 0.26
CA LYS A 46 7.99 -10.04 0.79
C LYS A 46 7.33 -8.89 1.51
N LEU A 47 7.89 -8.49 2.66
CA LEU A 47 7.40 -7.30 3.37
C LEU A 47 7.55 -6.08 2.46
N SER A 48 6.45 -5.41 2.14
CA SER A 48 6.43 -4.22 1.30
C SER A 48 6.45 -2.95 2.17
N TYR A 49 5.53 -2.85 3.12
CA TYR A 49 5.49 -1.75 4.08
C TYR A 49 4.78 -2.10 5.38
N ILE A 50 5.00 -1.28 6.41
CA ILE A 50 4.30 -1.33 7.69
C ILE A 50 3.49 -0.04 7.84
N ASN A 51 2.19 -0.16 8.03
CA ASN A 51 1.33 0.99 8.34
C ASN A 51 1.60 1.48 9.77
N ILE A 52 1.72 2.79 9.93
CA ILE A 52 1.87 3.47 11.23
C ILE A 52 0.84 4.59 11.34
N PRO A 53 0.54 5.09 12.55
CA PRO A 53 -0.29 6.27 12.69
C PRO A 53 0.27 7.43 11.86
N GLY A 54 -0.53 7.94 10.91
CA GLY A 54 -0.16 9.06 10.06
C GLY A 54 0.73 8.73 8.85
N GLY A 55 1.00 7.46 8.55
CA GLY A 55 1.88 7.11 7.42
C GLY A 55 2.22 5.64 7.28
N ARG A 56 3.43 5.37 6.78
CA ARG A 56 3.97 4.01 6.62
C ARG A 56 5.50 4.00 6.67
N ILE A 57 6.05 2.83 6.96
CA ILE A 57 7.49 2.55 6.82
C ILE A 57 7.65 1.61 5.63
N VAL A 58 8.35 2.07 4.59
CA VAL A 58 8.53 1.33 3.33
C VAL A 58 9.81 0.50 3.38
N ASN A 59 9.75 -0.71 2.83
CA ASN A 59 10.91 -1.57 2.65
C ASN A 59 11.56 -1.29 1.29
N ASN A 60 12.71 -0.61 1.30
CA ASN A 60 13.48 -0.31 0.09
C ASN A 60 14.45 -1.45 -0.26
N GLN A 61 13.92 -2.67 -0.36
CA GLN A 61 14.59 -3.93 -0.76
C GLN A 61 15.77 -4.42 0.10
N SER A 62 16.47 -3.54 0.82
CA SER A 62 17.62 -3.85 1.67
C SER A 62 17.42 -3.47 3.14
N SER A 63 16.51 -2.53 3.44
CA SER A 63 16.24 -2.06 4.79
C SER A 63 14.84 -1.47 4.91
N ILE A 64 14.30 -1.53 6.13
CA ILE A 64 13.03 -0.91 6.51
C ILE A 64 13.29 0.38 7.29
N ASN A 65 13.57 1.44 6.55
CA ASN A 65 13.99 2.72 7.13
C ASN A 65 13.42 3.95 6.40
N ASP A 66 12.60 3.78 5.36
CA ASP A 66 11.96 4.90 4.69
C ASP A 66 10.62 5.21 5.37
N TYR A 67 10.62 6.25 6.21
CA TYR A 67 9.46 6.72 6.95
C TYR A 67 8.71 7.76 6.13
N GLN A 68 7.53 7.38 5.65
CA GLN A 68 6.67 8.24 4.84
C GLN A 68 5.47 8.68 5.67
N TYR A 69 5.22 9.99 5.73
CA TYR A 69 4.12 10.60 6.48
C TYR A 69 3.12 11.26 5.54
N ASN A 70 1.86 11.26 5.95
CA ASN A 70 0.74 11.76 5.17
C ASN A 70 0.18 13.04 5.79
N LEU A 71 0.00 14.08 4.98
CA LEU A 71 -0.89 15.19 5.29
C LEU A 71 -2.27 14.90 4.71
N THR A 72 -3.27 14.91 5.58
CA THR A 72 -4.66 14.64 5.21
C THR A 72 -5.49 15.92 5.25
N ASP A 73 -6.49 16.00 4.37
CA ASP A 73 -7.52 17.04 4.48
C ASP A 73 -8.55 16.70 5.56
N HIS A 74 -9.50 17.60 5.78
CA HIS A 74 -10.55 17.46 6.80
C HIS A 74 -11.50 16.25 6.58
N LEU A 75 -11.48 15.64 5.39
CA LEU A 75 -12.26 14.45 5.06
C LEU A 75 -11.42 13.17 5.14
N GLY A 76 -10.12 13.29 5.47
CA GLY A 76 -9.19 12.18 5.60
C GLY A 76 -8.52 11.76 4.29
N ASN A 77 -8.67 12.51 3.18
CA ASN A 77 -7.94 12.20 1.95
C ASN A 77 -6.48 12.63 2.09
N VAL A 78 -5.54 11.77 1.70
CA VAL A 78 -4.10 12.09 1.71
C VAL A 78 -3.79 13.05 0.56
N ARG A 79 -3.37 14.28 0.87
CA ARG A 79 -3.01 15.30 -0.13
C ARG A 79 -1.52 15.32 -0.43
N VAL A 80 -0.70 15.06 0.57
CA VAL A 80 0.76 15.05 0.45
C VAL A 80 1.31 13.86 1.22
N THR A 81 2.23 13.13 0.61
CA THR A 81 3.09 12.16 1.28
C THR A 81 4.51 12.69 1.20
N PHE A 82 5.21 12.71 2.33
CA PHE A 82 6.59 13.21 2.40
C PHE A 82 7.46 12.29 3.26
N THR A 83 8.76 12.32 3.01
CA THR A 83 9.79 11.65 3.82
C THR A 83 10.81 12.69 4.27
N LYS A 84 11.75 12.27 5.10
CA LYS A 84 12.88 13.11 5.48
C LYS A 84 13.99 12.94 4.45
N ASN A 85 14.51 14.03 3.92
CA ASN A 85 15.73 13.99 3.13
C ASN A 85 16.92 13.64 4.06
N GLU A 86 17.61 12.53 3.79
CA GLU A 86 18.68 12.04 4.67
C GLU A 86 19.93 12.94 4.68
N THR A 87 20.11 13.77 3.65
CA THR A 87 21.28 14.67 3.55
C THR A 87 21.02 16.01 4.22
N THR A 88 19.89 16.66 3.91
CA THR A 88 19.58 18.00 4.43
C THR A 88 18.81 17.96 5.75
N GLY A 89 18.06 16.88 5.99
CA GLY A 89 17.15 16.75 7.12
C GLY A 89 15.78 17.39 6.91
N ASP A 90 15.54 18.03 5.76
CA ASP A 90 14.28 18.69 5.45
C ASP A 90 13.20 17.69 5.02
N ALA A 91 11.95 18.14 5.00
CA ALA A 91 10.86 17.36 4.41
C ALA A 91 10.96 17.34 2.88
N GLU A 92 10.94 16.16 2.30
CA GLU A 92 10.94 15.91 0.86
C GLU A 92 9.60 15.30 0.45
N ILE A 93 8.90 15.94 -0.48
CA ILE A 93 7.63 15.45 -1.00
C ILE A 93 7.89 14.22 -1.87
N ILE A 94 7.18 13.12 -1.58
CA ILE A 94 7.16 11.92 -2.41
C ILE A 94 5.98 11.98 -3.36
N GLN A 95 4.82 12.42 -2.87
CA GLN A 95 3.60 12.46 -3.66
C GLN A 95 2.75 13.65 -3.23
N GLU A 96 2.14 14.33 -4.19
CA GLU A 96 1.13 15.35 -3.96
C GLU A 96 -0.06 15.06 -4.88
N ASP A 97 -1.26 14.93 -4.32
CA ASP A 97 -2.49 14.65 -5.06
C ASP A 97 -3.59 15.65 -4.69
N HIS A 98 -4.37 16.03 -5.70
CA HIS A 98 -5.63 16.77 -5.48
C HIS A 98 -6.83 15.94 -5.91
N TYR A 99 -7.92 16.05 -5.16
CA TYR A 99 -9.18 15.33 -5.36
C TYR A 99 -10.33 16.30 -5.57
N TYR A 100 -11.22 15.94 -6.50
CA TYR A 100 -12.56 16.52 -6.62
C TYR A 100 -13.42 16.18 -5.39
N PRO A 101 -14.55 16.88 -5.18
CA PRO A 101 -15.40 16.68 -3.99
C PRO A 101 -15.90 15.24 -3.79
N PHE A 102 -15.99 14.44 -4.86
CA PHE A 102 -16.42 13.05 -4.85
C PHE A 102 -15.25 12.04 -4.83
N GLY A 103 -14.05 12.49 -4.47
CA GLY A 103 -12.88 11.63 -4.25
C GLY A 103 -12.15 11.19 -5.51
N MET A 104 -12.58 11.62 -6.71
CA MET A 104 -11.82 11.37 -7.92
C MET A 104 -10.55 12.23 -7.93
N ARG A 105 -9.40 11.60 -8.20
CA ARG A 105 -8.12 12.30 -8.33
C ARG A 105 -8.14 13.23 -9.56
N MET A 106 -7.72 14.47 -9.39
CA MET A 106 -7.57 15.47 -10.44
C MET A 106 -6.36 15.12 -11.31
N ASN A 107 -6.55 15.04 -12.62
CA ASN A 107 -5.45 14.73 -13.54
C ASN A 107 -4.61 15.98 -13.83
N GLY A 108 -3.30 15.81 -13.99
CA GLY A 108 -2.36 16.89 -14.36
C GLY A 108 -1.98 17.88 -13.24
N GLN A 109 -2.53 17.73 -12.04
CA GLN A 109 -2.16 18.48 -10.84
C GLN A 109 -1.75 17.46 -9.77
N HIS A 110 -0.62 16.79 -9.97
CA HIS A 110 -0.01 15.92 -8.97
C HIS A 110 1.49 15.87 -9.19
N TYR A 111 2.23 15.65 -8.10
CA TYR A 111 3.66 15.40 -8.14
C TYR A 111 3.90 13.98 -7.62
N THR A 112 4.84 13.26 -8.24
CA THR A 112 5.33 11.99 -7.72
C THR A 112 6.83 11.94 -7.98
N ASN A 113 7.61 11.84 -6.91
CA ASN A 113 9.04 11.59 -7.02
C ASN A 113 9.22 10.10 -7.32
N THR A 114 9.92 9.77 -8.41
CA THR A 114 10.06 8.39 -8.93
C THR A 114 11.44 7.85 -8.67
#